data_AF-A0A060DNK2-F1
#
_entry.id   AF-A0A060DNK2-F1
#
_cell.length_a   1.000
_cell.length_b   1.000
_cell.length_c   1.000
_cell.angle_alpha   90.00
_cell.angle_beta   90.00
_cell.angle_gamma   90.00
#
_symmetry.space_group_name_H-M   'P 1'
#
loop_
_entity.id
_entity.type
_entity.pdbx_description
1 polymer ?
#
loop_
_entity_poly.entity_id
_entity_poly.type
_entity_poly.pdbx_seq_one_letter_code
_entity_poly.pdbx_strand_id
1 'polypeptide(L)'
;MSKTVYSIVPAIGIARVGNAPTAFYIGPETEGGLPTLPDGRIVGEQDFRDDEGRLCRQAARFRLMRSVDGGPPEEVTLKSKGVASIRWYVHLANKKSSWYEFQTSKGEDGYASNHPLRNADRTGAEDRRALIIDAGPRSIEGSDAPAEHFSRDTIPPGYAGSFPPEGLKPYPIDTLGELRTDEEGRLLVLGGLGHSGSDRPSPHIGQYANNDGWWDDTSDGPVSVKISLLDDEDGPPDVEVGGAWVMVGPPSYAPQIPNLVTLYDTIFDVVVRKQGLRPDLFADGMWKTGPTGYKPFFETDIKPIFERVARYPWVAAIPPKPHSFDFARLGDPDPKLNGFRAYILDIIRPPGADNVLVNASTGATAMPYLAGDDALGASKPGTVTVATSKYLRLTDTQYFLLQQWADGWFEPGAEPAGTAGDPVTRGVLANCVGGAFSPGIEMTWISRNPAIYDGPFRIKARPDVSGPLSLGFDPAAGMEPGDVSRYMAVPWQADFNECSSQPIEGRILWWWPAQRPEFVYLPPDPKTLRAEPSPALGPQVSWIGTEYNQKADDYIQFADDLDMVKLWDQLGFVFNIGSADDPYFVEVARRLPRTPGSQGDTAGIGEPARPLVADVP
;
A
#
# COMPACT_ATOMS: atom_id res chain seq x y z
N MET A 1 -34.09 -11.34 -22.21
CA MET A 1 -33.82 -11.16 -20.77
C MET A 1 -32.60 -10.26 -20.67
N SER A 2 -32.66 -9.22 -19.84
CA SER A 2 -31.51 -8.35 -19.59
C SER A 2 -30.39 -9.15 -18.90
N LYS A 3 -29.14 -8.96 -19.31
CA LYS A 3 -27.98 -9.58 -18.67
C LYS A 3 -27.54 -8.70 -17.51
N THR A 4 -27.81 -9.14 -16.28
CA THR A 4 -27.35 -8.48 -15.06
C THR A 4 -26.05 -9.10 -14.58
N VAL A 5 -25.04 -8.28 -14.30
CA VAL A 5 -23.74 -8.68 -13.73
C VAL A 5 -23.53 -7.94 -12.41
N TYR A 6 -23.11 -8.66 -11.39
CA TYR A 6 -22.75 -8.10 -10.09
C TYR A 6 -21.24 -8.18 -9.86
N SER A 7 -20.68 -7.22 -9.14
CA SER A 7 -19.26 -7.19 -8.79
C SER A 7 -19.03 -6.47 -7.46
N ILE A 8 -18.01 -6.89 -6.71
CA ILE A 8 -17.59 -6.21 -5.48
C ILE A 8 -16.57 -5.11 -5.82
N VAL A 9 -16.69 -3.92 -5.27
CA VAL A 9 -15.77 -2.79 -5.47
C VAL A 9 -15.28 -2.24 -4.12
N PRO A 10 -13.97 -2.04 -3.91
CA PRO A 10 -12.85 -2.28 -4.84
C PRO A 10 -12.59 -3.77 -5.07
N ALA A 11 -11.86 -4.10 -6.13
CA ALA A 11 -11.40 -5.46 -6.39
C ALA A 11 -10.38 -5.94 -5.32
N ILE A 12 -9.56 -5.03 -4.82
CA ILE A 12 -8.64 -5.26 -3.71
C ILE A 12 -8.80 -4.09 -2.73
N GLY A 13 -9.28 -4.36 -1.51
CA GLY A 13 -9.41 -3.39 -0.44
C GLY A 13 -8.19 -3.34 0.47
N ILE A 14 -7.90 -2.16 1.01
CA ILE A 14 -6.71 -1.91 1.85
C ILE A 14 -7.14 -1.45 3.24
N ALA A 15 -6.97 -2.33 4.21
CA ALA A 15 -7.05 -2.03 5.63
C ALA A 15 -5.63 -1.80 6.17
N ARG A 16 -5.52 -1.07 7.28
CA ARG A 16 -4.24 -0.81 7.95
C ARG A 16 -4.37 -0.98 9.46
N VAL A 17 -3.35 -1.57 10.05
CA VAL A 17 -3.28 -1.79 11.50
C VAL A 17 -3.24 -0.47 12.28
N GLY A 18 -3.71 -0.52 13.52
CA GLY A 18 -3.81 0.62 14.44
C GLY A 18 -4.08 0.10 15.84
N ASN A 19 -3.44 0.65 16.87
CA ASN A 19 -3.57 0.13 18.25
C ASN A 19 -4.81 0.66 19.00
N ALA A 20 -5.62 1.51 18.38
CA ALA A 20 -6.93 1.89 18.93
C ALA A 20 -7.90 0.68 18.85
N PRO A 21 -8.48 0.24 19.99
CA PRO A 21 -9.30 -0.96 20.05
C PRO A 21 -10.64 -0.80 19.33
N THR A 22 -11.15 0.42 19.21
CA THR A 22 -12.49 0.71 18.67
C THR A 22 -12.50 1.83 17.64
N ALA A 23 -11.62 2.82 17.75
CA ALA A 23 -11.59 3.95 16.82
C ALA A 23 -10.97 3.56 15.47
N PHE A 24 -11.60 4.02 14.39
CA PHE A 24 -11.16 3.78 13.02
C PHE A 24 -11.65 4.86 12.06
N TYR A 25 -11.01 4.93 10.90
CA TYR A 25 -11.48 5.66 9.73
C TYR A 25 -11.57 4.71 8.53
N ILE A 26 -12.36 5.08 7.53
CA ILE A 26 -12.51 4.38 6.25
C ILE A 26 -11.42 4.88 5.30
N GLY A 27 -10.65 3.95 4.73
CA GLY A 27 -9.53 4.26 3.84
C GLY A 27 -9.91 5.09 2.61
N PRO A 28 -8.94 5.82 2.03
CA PRO A 28 -9.17 6.67 0.86
C PRO A 28 -9.50 5.84 -0.38
N GLU A 29 -10.45 6.34 -1.17
CA GLU A 29 -10.91 5.72 -2.42
C GLU A 29 -10.46 6.50 -3.67
N THR A 30 -9.61 7.51 -3.47
CA THR A 30 -8.94 8.31 -4.50
C THR A 30 -7.45 8.36 -4.22
N GLU A 31 -6.65 8.54 -5.27
CA GLU A 31 -5.20 8.68 -5.15
C GLU A 31 -4.83 9.91 -4.29
N GLY A 32 -3.97 9.72 -3.29
CA GLY A 32 -3.55 10.79 -2.37
C GLY A 32 -4.70 11.42 -1.58
N GLY A 33 -5.85 10.73 -1.52
CA GLY A 33 -7.02 11.18 -0.77
C GLY A 33 -6.80 11.02 0.74
N LEU A 34 -7.48 11.85 1.52
CA LEU A 34 -7.60 11.62 2.95
C LEU A 34 -8.66 10.54 3.24
N PRO A 35 -8.49 9.75 4.31
CA PRO A 35 -9.54 8.87 4.79
C PRO A 35 -10.79 9.65 5.22
N THR A 36 -11.89 8.93 5.43
CA THR A 36 -13.14 9.50 5.97
C THR A 36 -13.52 8.81 7.26
N LEU A 37 -14.14 9.53 8.18
CA LEU A 37 -14.73 8.96 9.38
C LEU A 37 -16.02 8.20 9.02
N PRO A 38 -16.52 7.30 9.89
CA PRO A 38 -17.76 6.57 9.65
C PRO A 38 -18.98 7.48 9.42
N ASP A 39 -18.96 8.70 9.94
CA ASP A 39 -20.00 9.73 9.74
C ASP A 39 -19.87 10.49 8.40
N GLY A 40 -18.88 10.14 7.58
CA GLY A 40 -18.63 10.73 6.25
C GLY A 40 -17.75 11.98 6.27
N ARG A 41 -17.34 12.50 7.44
CA ARG A 41 -16.39 13.63 7.48
C ARG A 41 -15.01 13.20 7.01
N ILE A 42 -14.29 14.08 6.32
CA ILE A 42 -12.89 13.86 5.98
C ILE A 42 -12.05 13.93 7.27
N VAL A 43 -11.10 13.02 7.44
CA VAL A 43 -10.15 12.98 8.56
C VAL A 43 -9.33 14.27 8.60
N GLY A 44 -9.34 14.96 9.74
CA GLY A 44 -8.45 16.07 10.06
C GLY A 44 -7.21 15.64 10.86
N GLU A 45 -6.35 16.60 11.19
CA GLU A 45 -5.07 16.38 11.89
C GLU A 45 -5.22 15.61 13.22
N GLN A 46 -6.31 15.84 13.94
CA GLN A 46 -6.61 15.20 15.23
C GLN A 46 -7.22 13.80 15.12
N ASP A 47 -7.76 13.43 13.95
CA ASP A 47 -8.60 12.25 13.79
C ASP A 47 -7.79 10.96 13.54
N PHE A 48 -6.46 11.07 13.37
CA PHE A 48 -5.57 9.92 13.25
C PHE A 48 -5.43 9.10 14.54
N ARG A 49 -5.87 9.66 15.68
CA ARG A 49 -5.75 9.06 17.00
C ARG A 49 -7.07 9.15 17.77
N ASP A 50 -7.27 8.21 18.69
CA ASP A 50 -8.35 8.29 19.67
C ASP A 50 -8.03 9.23 20.84
N ASP A 51 -8.99 9.39 21.74
CA ASP A 51 -8.89 10.29 22.90
C ASP A 51 -7.76 9.88 23.87
N GLU A 52 -7.34 8.62 23.86
CA GLU A 52 -6.19 8.11 24.62
C GLU A 52 -4.86 8.27 23.86
N GLY A 53 -4.89 8.77 22.63
CA GLY A 53 -3.73 8.99 21.78
C GLY A 53 -3.26 7.76 21.02
N ARG A 54 -4.03 6.67 20.99
CA ARG A 54 -3.75 5.46 20.21
C ARG A 54 -4.09 5.69 18.75
N LEU A 55 -3.33 5.09 17.84
CA LEU A 55 -3.49 5.21 16.41
C LEU A 55 -4.76 4.50 15.94
N CYS A 56 -5.65 5.23 15.27
CA CYS A 56 -6.89 4.72 14.68
C CYS A 56 -6.61 3.73 13.55
N ARG A 57 -7.35 2.61 13.51
CA ARG A 57 -7.26 1.64 12.41
C ARG A 57 -7.82 2.23 11.11
N GLN A 58 -7.32 1.77 9.96
CA GLN A 58 -7.94 2.03 8.66
C GLN A 58 -8.79 0.83 8.24
N ALA A 59 -10.08 1.05 8.02
CA ALA A 59 -11.00 0.06 7.46
C ALA A 59 -10.99 0.08 5.92
N ALA A 60 -11.01 -1.10 5.30
CA ALA A 60 -11.31 -1.26 3.89
C ALA A 60 -12.84 -1.33 3.70
N ARG A 61 -13.41 -0.44 2.86
CA ARG A 61 -14.83 -0.47 2.52
C ARG A 61 -15.06 -1.20 1.21
N PHE A 62 -16.05 -2.09 1.19
CA PHE A 62 -16.51 -2.81 0.00
C PHE A 62 -17.98 -2.54 -0.29
N ARG A 63 -18.27 -2.36 -1.57
CA ARG A 63 -19.59 -2.11 -2.14
C ARG A 63 -19.95 -3.21 -3.10
N LEU A 64 -21.23 -3.44 -3.23
CA LEU A 64 -21.77 -4.26 -4.29
C LEU A 64 -22.22 -3.37 -5.44
N MET A 65 -21.77 -3.68 -6.65
CA MET A 65 -22.16 -2.98 -7.87
C MET A 65 -22.95 -3.92 -8.77
N ARG A 66 -23.89 -3.35 -9.54
CA ARG A 66 -24.72 -4.05 -10.53
C ARG A 66 -24.66 -3.30 -11.85
N SER A 67 -24.35 -4.02 -12.93
CA SER A 67 -24.47 -3.53 -14.31
C SER A 67 -25.56 -4.33 -15.03
N VAL A 68 -26.43 -3.63 -15.77
CA VAL A 68 -27.52 -4.23 -16.57
C VAL A 68 -27.22 -3.98 -18.04
N ASP A 69 -27.18 -5.04 -18.84
CA ASP A 69 -26.95 -5.00 -20.29
C ASP A 69 -25.67 -4.25 -20.70
N GLY A 70 -24.65 -4.29 -19.84
CA GLY A 70 -23.38 -3.57 -20.05
C GLY A 70 -23.45 -2.07 -19.83
N GLY A 71 -24.55 -1.57 -19.24
CA GLY A 71 -24.68 -0.19 -18.79
C GLY A 71 -23.73 0.15 -17.63
N PRO A 72 -23.65 1.44 -17.25
CA PRO A 72 -22.80 1.87 -16.15
C PRO A 72 -23.15 1.13 -14.85
N PRO A 73 -22.16 0.75 -14.03
CA PRO A 73 -22.42 0.07 -12.77
C PRO A 73 -23.11 1.01 -11.78
N GLU A 74 -24.15 0.51 -11.12
CA GLU A 74 -24.88 1.16 -10.04
C GLU A 74 -24.61 0.44 -8.72
N GLU A 75 -24.54 1.19 -7.63
CA GLU A 75 -24.39 0.59 -6.30
C GLU A 75 -25.69 -0.11 -5.85
N VAL A 76 -25.53 -1.28 -5.23
CA VAL A 76 -26.61 -2.06 -4.61
C VAL A 76 -26.37 -2.12 -3.10
N THR A 77 -27.38 -1.70 -2.35
CA THR A 77 -27.39 -1.61 -0.88
C THR A 77 -28.65 -2.23 -0.30
N LEU A 78 -28.76 -2.34 1.02
CA LEU A 78 -29.99 -2.80 1.68
C LEU A 78 -31.20 -1.88 1.41
N LYS A 79 -30.95 -0.63 1.01
CA LYS A 79 -31.99 0.35 0.63
C LYS A 79 -32.43 0.19 -0.83
N SER A 80 -31.74 -0.64 -1.63
CA SER A 80 -32.06 -0.87 -3.04
C SER A 80 -33.33 -1.69 -3.22
N LYS A 81 -34.18 -1.29 -4.18
CA LYS A 81 -35.43 -2.00 -4.47
C LYS A 81 -35.14 -3.47 -4.84
N GLY A 82 -35.87 -4.39 -4.22
CA GLY A 82 -35.78 -5.82 -4.52
C GLY A 82 -34.62 -6.52 -3.84
N VAL A 83 -33.91 -5.89 -2.90
CA VAL A 83 -32.88 -6.54 -2.08
C VAL A 83 -33.48 -6.99 -0.75
N ALA A 84 -33.42 -8.28 -0.46
CA ALA A 84 -33.84 -8.86 0.82
C ALA A 84 -32.70 -8.81 1.85
N SER A 85 -31.49 -9.21 1.43
CA SER A 85 -30.29 -9.22 2.27
C SER A 85 -29.00 -9.15 1.45
N ILE A 86 -27.94 -8.66 2.10
CA ILE A 86 -26.57 -8.64 1.58
C ILE A 86 -25.69 -9.25 2.68
N ARG A 87 -25.20 -10.46 2.44
CA ARG A 87 -24.34 -11.18 3.39
C ARG A 87 -22.92 -11.24 2.84
N TRP A 88 -21.99 -10.65 3.57
CA TRP A 88 -20.58 -10.65 3.24
C TRP A 88 -19.87 -11.84 3.88
N TYR A 89 -18.84 -12.35 3.23
CA TYR A 89 -17.96 -13.40 3.71
C TYR A 89 -16.50 -12.98 3.52
N VAL A 90 -15.70 -13.15 4.57
CA VAL A 90 -14.28 -12.80 4.57
C VAL A 90 -13.50 -13.85 5.34
N HIS A 91 -12.32 -14.22 4.85
CA HIS A 91 -11.44 -15.18 5.53
C HIS A 91 -10.01 -14.63 5.57
N LEU A 92 -9.59 -14.12 6.73
CA LEU A 92 -8.24 -13.56 6.91
C LEU A 92 -7.27 -14.61 7.45
N ALA A 93 -6.04 -14.61 6.93
CA ALA A 93 -4.94 -15.36 7.50
C ALA A 93 -3.60 -14.63 7.32
N ASN A 94 -2.59 -15.05 8.10
CA ASN A 94 -1.20 -14.66 7.98
C ASN A 94 -0.32 -15.91 7.86
N LYS A 95 0.35 -16.07 6.72
CA LYS A 95 1.24 -17.22 6.45
C LYS A 95 2.73 -16.88 6.52
N LYS A 96 3.12 -15.66 6.95
CA LYS A 96 4.50 -15.17 6.86
C LYS A 96 5.52 -16.07 7.55
N SER A 97 5.22 -16.49 8.78
CA SER A 97 6.14 -17.32 9.59
C SER A 97 6.27 -18.74 9.04
N SER A 98 5.26 -19.22 8.31
CA SER A 98 5.28 -20.53 7.62
C SER A 98 5.93 -20.50 6.24
N TRP A 99 6.32 -19.33 5.74
CA TRP A 99 6.79 -19.18 4.36
C TRP A 99 8.31 -19.26 4.20
N TYR A 100 8.76 -19.08 2.97
CA TYR A 100 10.16 -18.98 2.61
C TYR A 100 10.79 -17.68 3.15
N GLU A 101 12.11 -17.68 3.35
CA GLU A 101 12.84 -16.44 3.57
C GLU A 101 12.70 -15.52 2.34
N PHE A 102 12.48 -14.24 2.58
CA PHE A 102 12.54 -13.23 1.54
C PHE A 102 14.00 -12.93 1.20
N GLN A 103 14.39 -13.12 -0.06
CA GLN A 103 15.75 -12.88 -0.56
C GLN A 103 15.69 -12.06 -1.86
N THR A 104 15.23 -10.81 -1.72
CA THR A 104 15.04 -9.84 -2.82
C THR A 104 14.22 -10.44 -3.96
N SER A 105 14.78 -10.55 -5.17
CA SER A 105 14.08 -11.08 -6.34
C SER A 105 13.95 -12.61 -6.37
N LYS A 106 14.62 -13.34 -5.46
CA LYS A 106 14.53 -14.81 -5.44
C LYS A 106 13.16 -15.25 -4.93
N GLY A 107 12.46 -15.99 -5.79
CA GLY A 107 11.10 -16.45 -5.55
C GLY A 107 10.09 -15.89 -6.56
N GLU A 108 10.43 -14.79 -7.24
CA GLU A 108 9.52 -14.12 -8.20
C GLU A 108 9.04 -15.07 -9.30
N ASP A 109 9.97 -15.85 -9.84
CA ASP A 109 9.71 -16.89 -10.84
C ASP A 109 9.56 -18.30 -10.23
N GLY A 110 9.27 -18.37 -8.93
CA GLY A 110 9.20 -19.60 -8.15
C GLY A 110 10.45 -19.87 -7.31
N TYR A 111 10.32 -20.80 -6.36
CA TYR A 111 11.38 -21.14 -5.41
C TYR A 111 12.20 -22.34 -5.88
N ALA A 112 13.53 -22.24 -5.77
CA ALA A 112 14.40 -23.39 -5.90
C ALA A 112 14.13 -24.41 -4.77
N SER A 113 14.39 -25.69 -5.02
CA SER A 113 14.15 -26.76 -4.04
C SER A 113 14.93 -26.62 -2.74
N ASN A 114 16.02 -25.83 -2.76
CA ASN A 114 16.86 -25.52 -1.60
C ASN A 114 16.67 -24.10 -1.06
N HIS A 115 15.62 -23.38 -1.50
CA HIS A 115 15.34 -22.06 -0.95
C HIS A 115 14.96 -22.19 0.53
N PRO A 116 15.57 -21.40 1.43
CA PRO A 116 15.38 -21.58 2.87
C PRO A 116 13.96 -21.19 3.32
N LEU A 117 13.46 -21.94 4.30
CA LEU A 117 12.21 -21.64 4.99
C LEU A 117 12.51 -20.76 6.21
N ARG A 118 11.63 -19.79 6.50
CA ARG A 118 11.55 -19.23 7.85
C ARG A 118 11.16 -20.34 8.82
N ASN A 119 11.67 -20.32 10.04
CA ASN A 119 11.46 -21.33 11.08
C ASN A 119 11.85 -22.74 10.59
N ALA A 120 13.01 -22.88 9.95
CA ALA A 120 13.46 -24.12 9.32
C ALA A 120 13.64 -25.30 10.30
N ASP A 121 13.74 -25.02 11.61
CA ASP A 121 13.76 -26.01 12.68
C ASP A 121 12.42 -26.74 12.87
N ARG A 122 11.31 -26.12 12.45
CA ARG A 122 9.97 -26.74 12.42
C ARG A 122 9.82 -27.57 11.15
N THR A 123 9.80 -28.89 11.26
CA THR A 123 9.84 -29.81 10.10
C THR A 123 8.57 -30.64 9.90
N GLY A 124 7.78 -30.88 10.95
CA GLY A 124 6.51 -31.59 10.86
C GLY A 124 5.43 -30.76 10.16
N ALA A 125 4.55 -31.39 9.38
CA ALA A 125 3.47 -30.66 8.68
C ALA A 125 2.56 -29.89 9.64
N GLU A 126 2.18 -30.49 10.78
CA GLU A 126 1.38 -29.83 11.80
C GLU A 126 2.15 -28.69 12.47
N ASP A 127 3.44 -28.86 12.78
CA ASP A 127 4.28 -27.79 13.33
C ASP A 127 4.40 -26.61 12.36
N ARG A 128 4.53 -26.87 11.05
CA ARG A 128 4.53 -25.84 10.01
C ARG A 128 3.19 -25.12 9.92
N ARG A 129 2.07 -25.85 10.00
CA ARG A 129 0.73 -25.26 9.98
C ARG A 129 0.49 -24.40 11.21
N ALA A 130 1.03 -24.77 12.38
CA ALA A 130 0.95 -23.96 13.60
C ALA A 130 1.69 -22.61 13.49
N LEU A 131 2.54 -22.41 12.48
CA LEU A 131 3.15 -21.10 12.18
C LEU A 131 2.18 -20.15 11.45
N ILE A 132 1.08 -20.66 10.88
CA ILE A 132 0.05 -19.87 10.22
C ILE A 132 -0.90 -19.30 11.27
N ILE A 133 -1.27 -18.03 11.15
CA ILE A 133 -2.41 -17.46 11.87
C ILE A 133 -3.62 -17.57 10.95
N ASP A 134 -4.58 -18.41 11.31
CA ASP A 134 -5.82 -18.62 10.56
C ASP A 134 -7.01 -18.56 11.52
N ALA A 135 -7.74 -17.45 11.47
CA ALA A 135 -8.91 -17.24 12.31
C ALA A 135 -10.17 -17.93 11.76
N GLY A 136 -10.10 -18.57 10.59
CA GLY A 136 -11.23 -19.11 9.85
C GLY A 136 -12.12 -18.03 9.21
N PRO A 137 -13.08 -18.44 8.36
CA PRO A 137 -13.99 -17.51 7.70
C PRO A 137 -14.97 -16.85 8.69
N ARG A 138 -15.43 -15.64 8.37
CA ARG A 138 -16.54 -14.92 9.04
C ARG A 138 -17.57 -14.49 8.01
N SER A 139 -18.80 -14.31 8.46
CA SER A 139 -19.85 -13.69 7.66
C SER A 139 -20.58 -12.62 8.46
N ILE A 140 -20.98 -11.53 7.81
CA ILE A 140 -21.74 -10.43 8.43
C ILE A 140 -22.86 -9.98 7.48
N GLU A 141 -24.01 -9.59 8.04
CA GLU A 141 -25.20 -9.18 7.29
C GLU A 141 -25.98 -8.15 8.12
N GLY A 142 -26.61 -7.18 7.45
CA GLY A 142 -27.47 -6.19 8.07
C GLY A 142 -26.93 -4.77 8.01
N SER A 143 -27.72 -3.83 8.51
CA SER A 143 -27.35 -2.43 8.73
C SER A 143 -26.74 -2.31 10.12
N ASP A 144 -25.59 -1.64 10.24
CA ASP A 144 -24.92 -1.42 11.54
C ASP A 144 -24.82 -2.68 12.41
N ALA A 145 -24.48 -3.81 11.78
CA ALA A 145 -24.42 -5.09 12.45
C ALA A 145 -23.36 -5.08 13.56
N PRO A 146 -23.58 -5.81 14.67
CA PRO A 146 -22.54 -6.05 15.66
C PRO A 146 -21.26 -6.59 15.02
N ALA A 147 -20.10 -6.24 15.58
CA ALA A 147 -18.83 -6.71 15.02
C ALA A 147 -18.73 -8.23 15.03
N GLU A 148 -18.18 -8.76 13.95
CA GLU A 148 -17.74 -10.15 13.86
C GLU A 148 -16.21 -10.18 13.94
N HIS A 149 -15.66 -10.85 14.96
CA HIS A 149 -14.24 -10.79 15.27
C HIS A 149 -13.47 -11.99 14.70
N PHE A 150 -12.26 -11.75 14.18
CA PHE A 150 -11.30 -12.78 13.80
C PHE A 150 -10.35 -13.08 14.96
N SER A 151 -10.88 -13.58 16.08
CA SER A 151 -10.09 -13.83 17.29
C SER A 151 -9.83 -15.31 17.56
N ARG A 152 -8.84 -15.59 18.41
CA ARG A 152 -8.51 -16.93 18.91
C ARG A 152 -9.74 -17.67 19.45
N ASP A 153 -10.58 -16.96 20.21
CA ASP A 153 -11.73 -17.54 20.90
C ASP A 153 -12.99 -17.67 20.04
N THR A 154 -12.95 -17.17 18.79
CA THR A 154 -14.10 -17.13 17.89
C THR A 154 -13.90 -17.97 16.62
N ILE A 155 -12.86 -18.82 16.57
CA ILE A 155 -12.68 -19.76 15.45
C ILE A 155 -13.98 -20.55 15.22
N PRO A 156 -14.51 -20.62 13.99
CA PRO A 156 -15.79 -21.26 13.75
C PRO A 156 -15.78 -22.74 14.14
N PRO A 157 -16.83 -23.26 14.79
CA PRO A 157 -16.92 -24.67 15.13
C PRO A 157 -16.73 -25.56 13.90
N GLY A 158 -15.82 -26.54 14.00
CA GLY A 158 -15.51 -27.47 12.91
C GLY A 158 -14.46 -26.97 11.90
N TYR A 159 -13.99 -25.73 12.02
CA TYR A 159 -12.89 -25.21 11.21
C TYR A 159 -11.55 -25.36 11.97
N ALA A 160 -10.52 -25.85 11.27
CA ALA A 160 -9.18 -26.05 11.83
C ALA A 160 -8.34 -24.75 11.76
N GLY A 161 -8.70 -23.77 12.60
CA GLY A 161 -7.96 -22.52 12.75
C GLY A 161 -6.73 -22.64 13.66
N SER A 162 -5.84 -21.65 13.60
CA SER A 162 -4.61 -21.60 14.38
C SER A 162 -4.22 -20.18 14.76
N PHE A 163 -3.65 -20.02 15.94
CA PHE A 163 -3.01 -18.79 16.39
C PHE A 163 -1.65 -19.13 17.01
N PRO A 164 -0.72 -18.15 17.08
CA PRO A 164 0.59 -18.38 17.71
C PRO A 164 0.44 -18.84 19.17
N PRO A 165 1.49 -19.44 19.76
CA PRO A 165 1.50 -19.80 21.18
C PRO A 165 1.16 -18.60 22.08
N GLU A 166 0.50 -18.86 23.20
CA GLU A 166 0.32 -17.84 24.22
C GLU A 166 1.67 -17.39 24.82
N GLY A 167 1.70 -16.17 25.36
CA GLY A 167 2.89 -15.65 26.04
C GLY A 167 3.95 -15.04 25.13
N LEU A 168 3.62 -14.76 23.87
CA LEU A 168 4.48 -14.00 22.96
C LEU A 168 4.94 -12.67 23.59
N LYS A 169 6.14 -12.23 23.21
CA LYS A 169 6.73 -10.96 23.65
C LYS A 169 7.20 -10.12 22.45
N PRO A 170 7.04 -8.78 22.47
CA PRO A 170 6.45 -7.99 23.56
C PRO A 170 4.91 -8.05 23.62
N TYR A 171 4.23 -8.37 22.51
CA TYR A 171 2.78 -8.36 22.43
C TYR A 171 2.19 -9.73 22.08
N PRO A 172 1.03 -10.11 22.65
CA PRO A 172 0.27 -11.26 22.20
C PRO A 172 -0.44 -10.96 20.88
N ILE A 173 -0.73 -12.00 20.11
CA ILE A 173 -1.52 -11.93 18.88
C ILE A 173 -2.72 -12.86 19.04
N ASP A 174 -3.88 -12.27 19.31
CA ASP A 174 -5.13 -12.99 19.56
C ASP A 174 -6.26 -12.58 18.61
N THR A 175 -5.96 -11.70 17.64
CA THR A 175 -6.91 -11.25 16.61
C THR A 175 -6.21 -10.93 15.30
N LEU A 176 -6.91 -11.14 14.17
CA LEU A 176 -6.56 -10.59 12.85
C LEU A 176 -7.45 -9.41 12.45
N GLY A 177 -8.38 -9.00 13.31
CA GLY A 177 -9.27 -7.87 13.09
C GLY A 177 -10.75 -8.19 13.28
N GLU A 178 -11.60 -7.45 12.57
CA GLU A 178 -13.06 -7.57 12.67
C GLU A 178 -13.78 -7.11 11.38
N LEU A 179 -15.02 -7.58 11.21
CA LEU A 179 -15.97 -7.10 10.21
C LEU A 179 -17.00 -6.19 10.86
N ARG A 180 -17.40 -5.16 10.11
CA ARG A 180 -18.56 -4.29 10.40
C ARG A 180 -19.38 -4.12 9.13
N THR A 181 -20.60 -3.63 9.28
CA THR A 181 -21.39 -3.06 8.18
C THR A 181 -21.75 -1.61 8.50
N ASP A 182 -21.84 -0.78 7.47
CA ASP A 182 -22.42 0.57 7.62
C ASP A 182 -23.96 0.53 7.60
N GLU A 183 -24.58 1.71 7.68
CA GLU A 183 -26.04 1.88 7.64
C GLU A 183 -26.71 1.50 6.30
N GLU A 184 -25.91 1.21 5.26
CA GLU A 184 -26.38 0.77 3.95
C GLU A 184 -26.10 -0.71 3.69
N GLY A 185 -25.44 -1.40 4.64
CA GLY A 185 -25.03 -2.80 4.49
C GLY A 185 -23.75 -2.98 3.66
N ARG A 186 -22.97 -1.91 3.45
CA ARG A 186 -21.61 -2.02 2.89
C ARG A 186 -20.71 -2.70 3.90
N LEU A 187 -19.77 -3.50 3.43
CA LEU A 187 -18.79 -4.16 4.30
C LEU A 187 -17.67 -3.19 4.67
N LEU A 188 -17.28 -3.21 5.93
CA LEU A 188 -16.03 -2.63 6.42
C LEU A 188 -15.18 -3.74 7.03
N VAL A 189 -13.95 -3.90 6.54
CA VAL A 189 -12.96 -4.84 7.10
C VAL A 189 -11.91 -4.04 7.85
N LEU A 190 -11.76 -4.29 9.15
CA LEU A 190 -10.72 -3.73 9.99
C LEU A 190 -9.66 -4.81 10.25
N GLY A 191 -8.39 -4.44 10.14
CA GLY A 191 -7.27 -5.33 10.43
C GLY A 191 -6.98 -5.49 11.92
N GLY A 192 -5.83 -6.14 12.19
CA GLY A 192 -5.25 -6.29 13.52
C GLY A 192 -4.88 -4.97 14.20
N LEU A 193 -4.29 -5.09 15.39
CA LEU A 193 -3.91 -3.98 16.27
C LEU A 193 -2.46 -3.52 16.08
N GLY A 194 -1.73 -4.12 15.14
CA GLY A 194 -0.32 -3.86 14.87
C GLY A 194 0.60 -4.55 15.87
N HIS A 195 0.12 -5.62 16.50
CA HIS A 195 0.88 -6.43 17.43
C HIS A 195 1.85 -7.36 16.69
N SER A 196 3.08 -7.38 17.19
CA SER A 196 4.12 -8.32 16.79
C SER A 196 4.75 -8.96 18.01
N GLY A 197 5.01 -10.27 17.93
CA GLY A 197 5.45 -11.03 19.09
C GLY A 197 6.28 -12.25 18.73
N SER A 198 7.17 -12.62 19.63
CA SER A 198 8.06 -13.77 19.53
C SER A 198 7.83 -14.80 20.62
N ASP A 199 8.00 -16.07 20.28
CA ASP A 199 8.00 -17.19 21.23
C ASP A 199 9.32 -17.34 21.99
N ARG A 200 10.33 -16.51 21.66
CA ARG A 200 11.64 -16.52 22.31
C ARG A 200 11.56 -15.77 23.66
N PRO A 201 12.17 -16.30 24.75
CA PRO A 201 12.19 -15.63 26.06
C PRO A 201 12.83 -14.23 26.04
N SER A 202 13.77 -14.01 25.12
CA SER A 202 14.42 -12.72 24.86
C SER A 202 14.24 -12.41 23.37
N PRO A 203 13.15 -11.73 22.99
CA PRO A 203 12.91 -11.36 21.59
C PRO A 203 14.05 -10.54 21.03
N HIS A 204 14.53 -10.92 19.86
CA HIS A 204 15.55 -10.21 19.11
C HIS A 204 15.16 -10.24 17.63
N ILE A 205 15.36 -9.10 16.97
CA ILE A 205 15.22 -8.94 15.52
C ILE A 205 16.63 -8.64 15.01
N GLY A 206 17.10 -9.47 14.09
CA GLY A 206 18.46 -9.37 13.55
C GLY A 206 18.49 -9.19 12.04
N GLN A 207 17.33 -9.16 11.38
CA GLN A 207 17.18 -8.97 9.95
C GLN A 207 15.88 -8.21 9.65
N TYR A 208 15.92 -7.28 8.68
CA TYR A 208 14.72 -6.58 8.20
C TYR A 208 13.52 -7.47 7.84
N ALA A 209 13.75 -8.66 7.24
CA ALA A 209 12.66 -9.47 6.69
C ALA A 209 12.44 -10.84 7.32
N ASN A 210 13.47 -11.50 7.84
CA ASN A 210 13.42 -12.93 8.17
C ASN A 210 13.84 -13.17 9.63
N ASN A 211 12.87 -13.23 10.53
CA ASN A 211 13.12 -13.44 11.96
C ASN A 211 12.37 -14.68 12.45
N ASP A 212 13.12 -15.74 12.78
CA ASP A 212 12.55 -16.98 13.28
C ASP A 212 11.96 -16.81 14.68
N GLY A 213 10.84 -17.49 14.92
CA GLY A 213 10.06 -17.42 16.16
C GLY A 213 9.27 -16.13 16.31
N TRP A 214 9.04 -15.36 15.24
CA TRP A 214 8.22 -14.15 15.24
C TRP A 214 6.92 -14.30 14.44
N TRP A 215 5.92 -13.51 14.84
CA TRP A 215 4.63 -13.31 14.18
C TRP A 215 4.24 -11.84 14.23
N ASP A 216 3.33 -11.45 13.33
CA ASP A 216 2.61 -10.18 13.37
C ASP A 216 1.12 -10.39 13.01
N ASP A 217 0.28 -9.39 13.26
CA ASP A 217 -1.16 -9.45 13.06
C ASP A 217 -1.66 -8.79 11.77
N THR A 218 -0.76 -8.57 10.81
CA THR A 218 -1.17 -8.28 9.42
C THR A 218 -1.80 -9.52 8.79
N SER A 219 -2.57 -9.36 7.72
CA SER A 219 -3.25 -10.49 7.08
C SER A 219 -3.75 -10.12 5.68
N ASP A 220 -4.21 -11.12 4.95
CA ASP A 220 -4.95 -10.92 3.72
C ASP A 220 -5.93 -12.07 3.48
N GLY A 221 -6.91 -11.86 2.60
CA GLY A 221 -7.84 -12.91 2.26
C GLY A 221 -8.97 -12.54 1.30
N PRO A 222 -9.72 -13.55 0.82
CA PRO A 222 -10.81 -13.35 -0.11
C PRO A 222 -12.01 -12.65 0.56
N VAL A 223 -12.72 -11.88 -0.26
CA VAL A 223 -14.00 -11.24 0.07
C VAL A 223 -15.02 -11.69 -0.97
N SER A 224 -16.15 -12.23 -0.50
CA SER A 224 -17.31 -12.56 -1.32
C SER A 224 -18.60 -12.07 -0.68
N VAL A 225 -19.68 -12.04 -1.46
CA VAL A 225 -20.99 -11.60 -1.01
C VAL A 225 -22.08 -12.48 -1.62
N LYS A 226 -23.11 -12.75 -0.82
CA LYS A 226 -24.33 -13.41 -1.23
C LYS A 226 -25.49 -12.43 -1.11
N ILE A 227 -26.26 -12.31 -2.19
CA ILE A 227 -27.39 -11.38 -2.30
C ILE A 227 -28.66 -12.20 -2.43
N SER A 228 -29.61 -11.97 -1.54
CA SER A 228 -30.97 -12.48 -1.69
C SER A 228 -31.85 -11.37 -2.22
N LEU A 229 -32.55 -11.62 -3.32
CA LEU A 229 -33.49 -10.66 -3.92
C LEU A 229 -34.92 -10.94 -3.43
N LEU A 230 -35.80 -9.95 -3.54
CA LEU A 230 -37.25 -10.11 -3.35
C LEU A 230 -37.86 -10.20 -4.75
N ASP A 231 -38.60 -11.26 -5.10
CA ASP A 231 -39.73 -11.19 -6.06
C ASP A 231 -40.58 -12.48 -6.09
N ASP A 232 -41.81 -12.28 -6.59
CA ASP A 232 -43.10 -12.96 -6.40
C ASP A 232 -43.21 -14.50 -6.49
N GLU A 233 -44.06 -15.03 -5.59
CA GLU A 233 -44.68 -16.38 -5.45
C GLU A 233 -43.80 -17.65 -5.50
N ASP A 234 -42.59 -17.61 -6.05
CA ASP A 234 -41.56 -18.66 -5.96
C ASP A 234 -40.19 -17.96 -5.86
N GLY A 235 -39.72 -17.66 -4.63
CA GLY A 235 -38.64 -16.68 -4.36
C GLY A 235 -37.36 -16.83 -5.22
N PRO A 236 -36.61 -15.72 -5.46
CA PRO A 236 -35.54 -15.71 -6.46
C PRO A 236 -34.28 -16.48 -6.03
N PRO A 237 -33.44 -16.91 -6.99
CA PRO A 237 -32.15 -17.54 -6.68
C PRO A 237 -31.21 -16.53 -6.03
N ASP A 238 -30.51 -16.98 -4.98
CA ASP A 238 -29.42 -16.23 -4.38
C ASP A 238 -28.30 -15.99 -5.42
N VAL A 239 -27.75 -14.78 -5.43
CA VAL A 239 -26.61 -14.42 -6.28
C VAL A 239 -25.34 -14.37 -5.44
N GLU A 240 -24.38 -15.24 -5.77
CA GLU A 240 -23.05 -15.22 -5.16
C GLU A 240 -22.06 -14.47 -6.05
N VAL A 241 -21.31 -13.56 -5.44
CA VAL A 241 -20.34 -12.71 -6.11
C VAL A 241 -19.03 -12.82 -5.34
N GLY A 242 -17.99 -13.31 -6.01
CA GLY A 242 -16.64 -13.42 -5.47
C GLY A 242 -15.65 -12.47 -6.17
N GLY A 243 -14.36 -12.79 -6.04
CA GLY A 243 -13.29 -12.13 -6.78
C GLY A 243 -12.82 -10.80 -6.18
N ALA A 244 -13.23 -10.44 -4.97
CA ALA A 244 -12.57 -9.39 -4.21
C ALA A 244 -11.56 -9.97 -3.21
N TRP A 245 -10.60 -9.14 -2.81
CA TRP A 245 -9.60 -9.47 -1.81
C TRP A 245 -9.43 -8.30 -0.85
N VAL A 246 -9.01 -8.57 0.37
CA VAL A 246 -8.59 -7.54 1.34
C VAL A 246 -7.16 -7.80 1.77
N MET A 247 -6.38 -6.73 1.90
CA MET A 247 -5.05 -6.76 2.50
C MET A 247 -5.03 -5.84 3.71
N VAL A 248 -4.41 -6.31 4.79
CA VAL A 248 -4.14 -5.55 6.00
C VAL A 248 -2.64 -5.26 6.05
N GLY A 249 -2.26 -4.01 5.83
CA GLY A 249 -0.86 -3.57 5.83
C GLY A 249 -0.48 -2.68 7.02
N PRO A 250 0.79 -2.24 7.08
CA PRO A 250 1.23 -1.17 7.97
C PRO A 250 0.44 0.15 7.77
N PRO A 251 0.50 1.11 8.71
CA PRO A 251 -0.05 2.44 8.49
C PRO A 251 0.56 3.16 7.28
N SER A 252 -0.16 4.14 6.72
CA SER A 252 0.40 5.10 5.76
C SER A 252 0.63 6.42 6.48
N TYR A 253 1.89 6.77 6.71
CA TYR A 253 2.23 7.98 7.47
C TYR A 253 2.26 9.23 6.61
N ALA A 254 2.05 9.13 5.30
CA ALA A 254 1.91 10.29 4.40
C ALA A 254 0.79 10.02 3.38
N PRO A 255 -0.47 9.85 3.82
CA PRO A 255 -1.56 9.34 2.98
C PRO A 255 -1.86 10.22 1.76
N GLN A 256 -1.51 11.50 1.82
CA GLN A 256 -1.71 12.47 0.75
C GLN A 256 -0.52 12.56 -0.25
N ILE A 257 0.52 11.75 -0.07
CA ILE A 257 1.70 11.71 -0.93
C ILE A 257 1.75 10.31 -1.58
N PRO A 258 1.31 10.17 -2.83
CA PRO A 258 1.30 8.86 -3.48
C PRO A 258 2.71 8.42 -3.88
N ASN A 259 2.93 7.10 -3.94
CA ASN A 259 4.15 6.52 -4.45
C ASN A 259 4.29 6.79 -5.96
N LEU A 260 5.52 6.97 -6.43
CA LEU A 260 5.77 7.19 -7.86
C LEU A 260 5.29 6.02 -8.73
N VAL A 261 5.64 4.80 -8.31
CA VAL A 261 5.06 3.55 -8.84
C VAL A 261 4.13 3.01 -7.76
N THR A 262 2.83 3.03 -8.05
CA THR A 262 1.78 2.56 -7.14
C THR A 262 1.43 1.10 -7.42
N LEU A 263 0.78 0.43 -6.47
CA LEU A 263 0.34 -0.95 -6.69
C LEU A 263 -0.65 -1.05 -7.86
N TYR A 264 -1.45 0.00 -8.08
CA TYR A 264 -2.28 0.11 -9.28
C TYR A 264 -1.44 0.05 -10.55
N ASP A 265 -0.36 0.83 -10.64
CA ASP A 265 0.49 0.89 -11.85
C ASP A 265 1.11 -0.48 -12.16
N THR A 266 1.56 -1.19 -11.13
CA THR A 266 2.18 -2.52 -11.27
C THR A 266 1.18 -3.57 -11.73
N ILE A 267 -0.03 -3.60 -11.15
CA ILE A 267 -1.06 -4.57 -11.57
C ILE A 267 -1.63 -4.18 -12.94
N PHE A 268 -1.80 -2.88 -13.22
CA PHE A 268 -2.24 -2.40 -14.53
C PHE A 268 -1.26 -2.80 -15.63
N ASP A 269 0.04 -2.77 -15.36
CA ASP A 269 1.06 -3.25 -16.29
C ASP A 269 0.92 -4.76 -16.58
N VAL A 270 0.51 -5.58 -15.61
CA VAL A 270 0.15 -7.00 -15.83
C VAL A 270 -1.09 -7.12 -16.70
N VAL A 271 -2.14 -6.33 -16.42
CA VAL A 271 -3.38 -6.30 -17.21
C VAL A 271 -3.08 -6.01 -18.68
N VAL A 272 -2.21 -5.03 -18.94
CA VAL A 272 -1.82 -4.60 -20.29
C VAL A 272 -0.96 -5.65 -20.97
N ARG A 273 0.15 -6.08 -20.35
CA ARG A 273 1.18 -6.87 -21.04
C ARG A 273 0.96 -8.37 -20.99
N LYS A 274 0.31 -8.88 -19.94
CA LYS A 274 0.26 -10.31 -19.64
C LYS A 274 -1.14 -10.92 -19.72
N GLN A 275 -2.20 -10.13 -19.55
CA GLN A 275 -3.58 -10.62 -19.64
C GLN A 275 -4.26 -10.32 -20.98
N GLY A 276 -3.68 -9.45 -21.81
CA GLY A 276 -4.23 -9.10 -23.13
C GLY A 276 -5.54 -8.32 -23.07
N LEU A 277 -5.83 -7.65 -21.94
CA LEU A 277 -7.09 -6.94 -21.70
C LEU A 277 -7.06 -5.48 -22.16
N ARG A 278 -5.91 -5.00 -22.66
CA ARG A 278 -5.73 -3.67 -23.29
C ARG A 278 -5.04 -3.77 -24.66
N PRO A 279 -5.68 -4.40 -25.66
CA PRO A 279 -5.11 -4.55 -27.00
C PRO A 279 -4.90 -3.22 -27.74
N ASP A 280 -5.58 -2.17 -27.27
CA ASP A 280 -5.39 -0.78 -27.69
C ASP A 280 -4.03 -0.21 -27.25
N LEU A 281 -3.46 -0.69 -26.14
CA LEU A 281 -2.12 -0.33 -25.65
C LEU A 281 -1.05 -1.30 -26.14
N PHE A 282 -1.31 -2.61 -26.01
CA PHE A 282 -0.32 -3.67 -26.25
C PHE A 282 -1.00 -4.91 -26.83
N ALA A 283 -0.54 -5.35 -28.01
CA ALA A 283 -1.01 -6.60 -28.61
C ALA A 283 0.11 -7.25 -29.43
N ASP A 284 0.06 -8.58 -29.54
CA ASP A 284 1.03 -9.37 -30.31
C ASP A 284 2.49 -9.16 -29.87
N GLY A 285 2.70 -8.88 -28.58
CA GLY A 285 4.02 -8.60 -28.02
C GLY A 285 4.55 -7.19 -28.33
N MET A 286 3.72 -6.29 -28.86
CA MET A 286 4.12 -4.97 -29.34
C MET A 286 3.26 -3.84 -28.75
N TRP A 287 3.93 -2.76 -28.33
CA TRP A 287 3.29 -1.50 -27.99
C TRP A 287 2.64 -0.85 -29.22
N LYS A 288 1.46 -0.25 -29.05
CA LYS A 288 0.79 0.53 -30.10
C LYS A 288 1.39 1.94 -30.16
N THR A 289 2.59 2.05 -30.72
CA THR A 289 3.33 3.32 -30.84
C THR A 289 2.91 4.13 -32.08
N GLY A 290 3.32 5.39 -32.15
CA GLY A 290 3.14 6.21 -33.35
C GLY A 290 1.95 7.16 -33.28
N PRO A 291 1.78 8.02 -34.30
CA PRO A 291 0.64 8.94 -34.39
C PRO A 291 -0.70 8.23 -34.61
N THR A 292 -0.66 6.95 -35.02
CA THR A 292 -1.81 6.06 -35.21
C THR A 292 -1.93 5.02 -34.10
N GLY A 293 -1.05 5.07 -33.09
CA GLY A 293 -1.05 4.21 -31.92
C GLY A 293 -1.96 4.72 -30.80
N TYR A 294 -1.76 4.21 -29.59
CA TYR A 294 -2.47 4.68 -28.40
C TYR A 294 -2.03 6.09 -28.04
N LYS A 295 -2.99 6.95 -27.70
CA LYS A 295 -2.72 8.30 -27.21
C LYS A 295 -3.10 8.40 -25.74
N PRO A 296 -2.14 8.52 -24.81
CA PRO A 296 -2.46 8.78 -23.41
C PRO A 296 -3.20 10.11 -23.24
N PHE A 297 -3.99 10.19 -22.19
CA PHE A 297 -4.65 11.41 -21.76
C PHE A 297 -3.77 12.13 -20.73
N PHE A 298 -3.46 13.40 -20.97
CA PHE A 298 -2.51 14.13 -20.12
C PHE A 298 -2.97 14.18 -18.67
N GLU A 299 -4.23 14.52 -18.42
CA GLU A 299 -4.74 14.70 -17.06
C GLU A 299 -4.82 13.39 -16.26
N THR A 300 -5.02 12.24 -16.92
CA THR A 300 -5.24 10.96 -16.24
C THR A 300 -4.06 9.99 -16.32
N ASP A 301 -3.23 10.06 -17.36
CA ASP A 301 -2.15 9.09 -17.61
C ASP A 301 -0.74 9.67 -17.37
N ILE A 302 -0.56 10.98 -17.61
CA ILE A 302 0.78 11.62 -17.61
C ILE A 302 0.99 12.51 -16.40
N LYS A 303 0.08 13.47 -16.19
CA LYS A 303 0.15 14.45 -15.10
C LYS A 303 0.30 13.81 -13.72
N PRO A 304 -0.41 12.72 -13.36
CA PRO A 304 -0.24 12.08 -12.05
C PRO A 304 1.20 11.61 -11.79
N ILE A 305 1.93 11.16 -12.81
CA ILE A 305 3.34 10.75 -12.65
C ILE A 305 4.18 11.93 -12.17
N PHE A 306 4.02 13.10 -12.78
CA PHE A 306 4.76 14.31 -12.42
C PHE A 306 4.28 14.94 -11.10
N GLU A 307 2.99 14.86 -10.79
CA GLU A 307 2.45 15.29 -9.49
C GLU A 307 3.03 14.48 -8.33
N ARG A 308 3.16 13.16 -8.49
CA ARG A 308 3.86 12.29 -7.51
C ARG A 308 5.29 12.77 -7.31
N VAL A 309 6.04 12.97 -8.39
CA VAL A 309 7.43 13.47 -8.34
C VAL A 309 7.51 14.81 -7.59
N ALA A 310 6.57 15.72 -7.82
CA ALA A 310 6.54 17.03 -7.16
C ALA A 310 6.31 16.96 -5.65
N ARG A 311 5.76 15.85 -5.12
CA ARG A 311 5.46 15.69 -3.69
C ARG A 311 6.61 15.06 -2.88
N TYR A 312 7.57 14.41 -3.51
CA TYR A 312 8.67 13.73 -2.81
C TYR A 312 9.56 14.64 -1.93
N PRO A 313 9.80 15.94 -2.27
CA PRO A 313 10.56 16.84 -1.39
C PRO A 313 9.96 17.03 0.01
N TRP A 314 8.67 16.72 0.21
CA TRP A 314 8.01 16.81 1.51
C TRP A 314 8.31 15.63 2.44
N VAL A 315 8.84 14.53 1.91
CA VAL A 315 9.07 13.28 2.65
C VAL A 315 10.52 12.77 2.57
N ALA A 316 11.37 13.43 1.79
CA ALA A 316 12.80 13.12 1.64
C ALA A 316 13.62 14.41 1.51
N ALA A 317 14.88 14.36 1.98
CA ALA A 317 15.79 15.50 1.91
C ALA A 317 16.39 15.66 0.50
N ILE A 318 15.58 16.13 -0.45
CA ILE A 318 15.95 16.32 -1.86
C ILE A 318 15.76 17.77 -2.33
N PRO A 319 16.55 18.26 -3.29
CA PRO A 319 16.37 19.61 -3.82
C PRO A 319 14.97 19.81 -4.42
N PRO A 320 14.20 20.84 -4.04
CA PRO A 320 12.82 21.02 -4.54
C PRO A 320 12.78 21.55 -5.97
N LYS A 321 13.78 22.32 -6.42
CA LYS A 321 13.76 22.99 -7.72
C LYS A 321 13.62 22.01 -8.92
N PRO A 322 14.32 20.87 -8.98
CA PRO A 322 14.12 19.86 -10.03
C PRO A 322 12.76 19.14 -9.99
N HIS A 323 11.94 19.37 -8.97
CA HIS A 323 10.65 18.72 -8.72
C HIS A 323 9.48 19.71 -8.86
N SER A 324 9.70 20.84 -9.55
CA SER A 324 8.66 21.83 -9.87
C SER A 324 8.38 21.82 -11.37
N PHE A 325 7.10 21.74 -11.74
CA PHE A 325 6.66 21.54 -13.11
C PHE A 325 5.66 22.60 -13.56
N ASP A 326 5.81 23.05 -14.81
CA ASP A 326 4.80 23.84 -15.51
C ASP A 326 3.84 22.87 -16.23
N PHE A 327 2.76 22.50 -15.55
CA PHE A 327 1.80 21.52 -16.07
C PHE A 327 1.08 22.00 -17.34
N ALA A 328 0.87 23.32 -17.50
CA ALA A 328 0.29 23.85 -18.73
C ALA A 328 1.21 23.58 -19.92
N ARG A 329 2.53 23.77 -19.74
CA ARG A 329 3.52 23.46 -20.78
C ARG A 329 3.73 21.96 -20.99
N LEU A 330 3.65 21.14 -19.94
CA LEU A 330 3.73 19.68 -20.08
C LEU A 330 2.52 19.11 -20.84
N GLY A 331 1.34 19.72 -20.68
CA GLY A 331 0.09 19.30 -21.31
C GLY A 331 -0.21 19.91 -22.68
N ASP A 332 0.65 20.79 -23.21
CA ASP A 332 0.48 21.41 -24.52
C ASP A 332 1.05 20.50 -25.64
N PRO A 333 0.21 19.97 -26.57
CA PRO A 333 0.65 19.07 -27.63
C PRO A 333 1.38 19.78 -28.80
N ASP A 334 1.65 21.09 -28.75
CA ASP A 334 2.41 21.80 -29.81
C ASP A 334 3.73 21.04 -30.11
N PRO A 335 3.98 20.62 -31.36
CA PRO A 335 5.22 19.94 -31.75
C PRO A 335 6.50 20.70 -31.42
N LYS A 336 6.44 22.03 -31.26
CA LYS A 336 7.59 22.84 -30.81
C LYS A 336 8.06 22.47 -29.40
N LEU A 337 7.20 21.86 -28.60
CA LEU A 337 7.50 21.39 -27.24
C LEU A 337 8.02 19.94 -27.20
N ASN A 338 8.03 19.21 -28.32
CA ASN A 338 8.55 17.83 -28.37
C ASN A 338 9.99 17.74 -27.83
N GLY A 339 10.88 18.67 -28.21
CA GLY A 339 12.26 18.67 -27.72
C GLY A 339 12.37 18.87 -26.20
N PHE A 340 11.44 19.63 -25.59
CA PHE A 340 11.38 19.81 -24.14
C PHE A 340 10.90 18.53 -23.44
N ARG A 341 9.87 17.88 -23.96
CA ARG A 341 9.39 16.62 -23.39
C ARG A 341 10.38 15.47 -23.59
N ALA A 342 11.03 15.40 -24.75
CA ALA A 342 12.10 14.44 -25.03
C ALA A 342 13.27 14.60 -24.04
N TYR A 343 13.68 15.83 -23.72
CA TYR A 343 14.68 16.09 -22.70
C TYR A 343 14.29 15.53 -21.32
N ILE A 344 13.01 15.63 -20.94
CA ILE A 344 12.51 15.03 -19.69
C ILE A 344 12.52 13.50 -19.78
N LEU A 345 12.10 12.92 -20.90
CA LEU A 345 12.13 11.47 -21.10
C LEU A 345 13.55 10.91 -21.08
N ASP A 346 14.53 11.61 -21.65
CA ASP A 346 15.94 11.19 -21.75
C ASP A 346 16.62 10.98 -20.40
N ILE A 347 16.13 11.62 -19.34
CA ILE A 347 16.63 11.42 -17.97
C ILE A 347 15.86 10.30 -17.24
N ILE A 348 14.73 9.81 -17.76
CA ILE A 348 13.95 8.74 -17.16
C ILE A 348 14.50 7.40 -17.63
N ARG A 349 14.72 6.49 -16.67
CA ARG A 349 15.30 5.17 -16.89
C ARG A 349 14.41 4.31 -17.80
N PRO A 350 14.89 3.90 -19.00
CA PRO A 350 14.13 3.01 -19.86
C PRO A 350 14.08 1.57 -19.30
N PRO A 351 13.06 0.77 -19.68
CA PRO A 351 13.02 -0.66 -19.38
C PRO A 351 14.29 -1.38 -19.82
N GLY A 352 14.86 -2.21 -18.94
CA GLY A 352 16.10 -2.96 -19.19
C GLY A 352 17.39 -2.17 -18.92
N ALA A 353 17.29 -0.88 -18.57
CA ALA A 353 18.40 -0.04 -18.15
C ALA A 353 18.47 0.14 -16.62
N ASP A 354 17.86 -0.80 -15.87
CA ASP A 354 17.75 -0.85 -14.41
C ASP A 354 19.08 -0.57 -13.67
N ASN A 355 20.20 -0.94 -14.29
CA ASN A 355 21.55 -0.82 -13.73
C ASN A 355 22.47 0.14 -14.51
N VAL A 356 21.94 0.85 -15.50
CA VAL A 356 22.73 1.72 -16.39
C VAL A 356 22.73 3.15 -15.83
N LEU A 357 23.92 3.73 -15.74
CA LEU A 357 24.11 5.13 -15.39
C LEU A 357 23.98 6.00 -16.64
N VAL A 358 23.40 7.20 -16.50
CA VAL A 358 23.36 8.21 -17.56
C VAL A 358 24.77 8.61 -17.97
N ASN A 359 25.67 8.73 -16.99
CA ASN A 359 27.08 8.97 -17.26
C ASN A 359 27.94 8.23 -16.23
N ALA A 360 28.65 7.20 -16.69
CA ALA A 360 29.49 6.36 -15.83
C ALA A 360 30.73 7.08 -15.27
N SER A 361 31.25 8.12 -15.92
CA SER A 361 32.46 8.83 -15.46
C SER A 361 32.17 9.88 -14.38
N THR A 362 30.97 10.45 -14.40
CA THR A 362 30.49 11.39 -13.36
C THR A 362 29.62 10.72 -12.30
N GLY A 363 29.20 9.48 -12.55
CA GLY A 363 28.28 8.74 -11.70
C GLY A 363 26.83 9.22 -11.77
N ALA A 364 26.48 10.12 -12.70
CA ALA A 364 25.13 10.62 -12.91
C ALA A 364 24.19 9.48 -13.32
N THR A 365 23.01 9.45 -12.72
CA THR A 365 22.03 8.38 -12.87
C THR A 365 20.72 8.91 -13.41
N ALA A 366 19.92 7.99 -13.93
CA ALA A 366 18.58 8.29 -14.42
C ALA A 366 17.59 8.42 -13.25
N MET A 367 16.46 9.04 -13.55
CA MET A 367 15.29 9.07 -12.69
C MET A 367 14.43 7.82 -12.90
N PRO A 368 13.72 7.33 -11.87
CA PRO A 368 13.72 7.82 -10.49
C PRO A 368 15.04 7.49 -9.77
N TYR A 369 15.50 8.38 -8.89
CA TYR A 369 16.67 8.13 -8.05
C TYR A 369 16.27 7.40 -6.76
N LEU A 370 15.66 6.22 -6.93
CA LEU A 370 15.14 5.37 -5.87
C LEU A 370 15.76 3.96 -5.97
N ALA A 371 15.76 3.21 -4.87
CA ALA A 371 16.28 1.85 -4.79
C ALA A 371 15.43 0.89 -5.64
N GLY A 372 16.09 -0.03 -6.36
CA GLY A 372 15.44 -1.11 -7.13
C GLY A 372 15.22 -2.38 -6.33
N ASP A 373 14.56 -3.37 -6.95
CA ASP A 373 14.12 -4.62 -6.29
C ASP A 373 15.26 -5.46 -5.69
N ASP A 374 16.50 -5.27 -6.15
CA ASP A 374 17.68 -6.02 -5.69
C ASP A 374 18.84 -5.08 -5.29
N ALA A 375 18.51 -3.88 -4.82
CA ALA A 375 19.50 -2.90 -4.34
C ALA A 375 20.32 -3.43 -3.13
N LEU A 376 19.71 -4.27 -2.28
CA LEU A 376 20.41 -4.91 -1.15
C LEU A 376 21.48 -5.91 -1.61
N GLY A 377 21.19 -6.71 -2.64
CA GLY A 377 22.15 -7.66 -3.21
C GLY A 377 23.37 -6.95 -3.79
N ALA A 378 23.15 -5.81 -4.45
CA ALA A 378 24.20 -4.95 -5.02
C ALA A 378 25.13 -4.31 -3.99
N SER A 379 24.69 -4.22 -2.72
CA SER A 379 25.37 -3.47 -1.67
C SER A 379 26.39 -4.30 -0.87
N LYS A 380 26.46 -5.62 -1.09
CA LYS A 380 27.35 -6.53 -0.34
C LYS A 380 28.76 -6.63 -0.96
N PRO A 381 29.84 -6.19 -0.27
CA PRO A 381 31.21 -6.29 -0.78
C PRO A 381 31.61 -7.74 -1.09
N GLY A 382 32.22 -7.98 -2.25
CA GLY A 382 32.74 -9.30 -2.63
C GLY A 382 31.71 -10.29 -3.18
N THR A 383 30.46 -9.87 -3.38
CA THR A 383 29.47 -10.68 -4.10
C THR A 383 29.70 -10.60 -5.62
N VAL A 384 29.78 -11.76 -6.28
CA VAL A 384 29.94 -11.90 -7.75
C VAL A 384 28.57 -11.86 -8.46
N THR A 385 27.48 -11.76 -7.70
CA THR A 385 26.12 -11.69 -8.23
C THR A 385 25.84 -10.32 -8.82
N VAL A 386 25.60 -10.26 -10.13
CA VAL A 386 25.08 -9.07 -10.81
C VAL A 386 23.67 -8.83 -10.29
N ALA A 387 23.47 -7.76 -9.53
CA ALA A 387 22.15 -7.38 -9.03
C ALA A 387 21.17 -7.20 -10.20
N THR A 388 19.95 -7.73 -10.06
CA THR A 388 18.95 -7.71 -11.14
C THR A 388 18.39 -6.30 -11.35
N SER A 389 18.19 -5.54 -10.27
CA SER A 389 17.72 -4.16 -10.31
C SER A 389 18.28 -3.36 -9.13
N LYS A 390 19.25 -2.48 -9.41
CA LYS A 390 19.86 -1.55 -8.44
C LYS A 390 19.01 -0.31 -8.21
N TYR A 391 18.36 0.18 -9.26
CA TYR A 391 17.60 1.41 -9.25
C TYR A 391 16.16 1.15 -9.69
N LEU A 392 15.19 1.81 -9.05
CA LEU A 392 13.79 1.75 -9.46
C LEU A 392 13.63 2.26 -10.89
N ARG A 393 12.66 1.74 -11.62
CA ARG A 393 12.15 2.35 -12.85
C ARG A 393 10.63 2.40 -12.81
N LEU A 394 10.06 3.22 -13.67
CA LEU A 394 8.63 3.16 -13.96
C LEU A 394 8.26 1.80 -14.56
N THR A 395 6.99 1.42 -14.48
CA THR A 395 6.50 0.22 -15.16
C THR A 395 6.67 0.37 -16.67
N ASP A 396 6.70 -0.75 -17.42
CA ASP A 396 6.85 -0.68 -18.88
C ASP A 396 5.68 0.11 -19.50
N THR A 397 4.47 -0.06 -18.96
CA THR A 397 3.29 0.70 -19.36
C THR A 397 3.46 2.20 -19.09
N GLN A 398 3.83 2.62 -17.87
CA GLN A 398 4.06 4.04 -17.57
C GLN A 398 5.11 4.66 -18.50
N TYR A 399 6.20 3.93 -18.76
CA TYR A 399 7.25 4.40 -19.66
C TYR A 399 6.75 4.54 -21.11
N PHE A 400 5.96 3.58 -21.60
CA PHE A 400 5.33 3.67 -22.93
C PHE A 400 4.41 4.89 -23.06
N LEU A 401 3.59 5.19 -22.05
CA LEU A 401 2.74 6.39 -22.05
C LEU A 401 3.58 7.66 -22.12
N LEU A 402 4.69 7.72 -21.38
CA LEU A 402 5.64 8.85 -21.45
C LEU A 402 6.36 8.96 -22.80
N GLN A 403 6.63 7.85 -23.50
CA GLN A 403 7.17 7.89 -24.86
C GLN A 403 6.20 8.54 -25.84
N GLN A 404 4.93 8.11 -25.84
CA GLN A 404 3.88 8.71 -26.68
C GLN A 404 3.69 10.20 -26.34
N TRP A 405 3.69 10.55 -25.04
CA TRP A 405 3.65 11.95 -24.59
C TRP A 405 4.84 12.77 -25.10
N ALA A 406 6.07 12.25 -24.98
CA ALA A 406 7.27 12.94 -25.42
C ALA A 406 7.27 13.24 -26.92
N ASP A 407 6.75 12.32 -27.73
CA ASP A 407 6.60 12.47 -29.18
C ASP A 407 5.42 13.38 -29.58
N GLY A 408 4.60 13.83 -28.64
CA GLY A 408 3.44 14.68 -28.87
C GLY A 408 2.18 13.92 -29.30
N TRP A 409 2.13 12.61 -29.06
CA TRP A 409 1.00 11.74 -29.39
C TRP A 409 0.13 11.49 -28.17
N PHE A 410 -0.43 12.54 -27.59
CA PHE A 410 -1.31 12.47 -26.41
C PHE A 410 -2.50 13.43 -26.57
N GLU A 411 -3.56 13.18 -25.81
CA GLU A 411 -4.73 14.05 -25.73
C GLU A 411 -4.60 14.95 -24.47
N PRO A 412 -4.77 16.28 -24.57
CA PRO A 412 -4.51 17.19 -23.44
C PRO A 412 -5.53 17.09 -22.30
N GLY A 413 -6.69 16.46 -22.53
CA GLY A 413 -7.76 16.34 -21.54
C GLY A 413 -7.63 15.13 -20.62
N ALA A 414 -8.69 14.89 -19.86
CA ALA A 414 -8.89 13.66 -19.11
C ALA A 414 -9.50 12.57 -19.99
N GLU A 415 -9.19 11.32 -19.68
CA GLU A 415 -9.86 10.18 -20.26
C GLU A 415 -11.39 10.24 -20.01
N PRO A 416 -12.24 9.91 -21.00
CA PRO A 416 -13.68 9.86 -20.79
C PRO A 416 -14.08 8.90 -19.66
N ALA A 417 -15.03 9.31 -18.83
CA ALA A 417 -15.52 8.47 -17.75
C ALA A 417 -16.06 7.12 -18.27
N GLY A 418 -15.64 6.02 -17.64
CA GLY A 418 -16.09 4.66 -17.96
C GLY A 418 -15.23 3.89 -18.96
N THR A 419 -14.12 4.44 -19.46
CA THR A 419 -13.20 3.69 -20.35
C THR A 419 -12.03 3.05 -19.61
N ALA A 420 -11.60 3.59 -18.45
CA ALA A 420 -10.52 3.04 -17.63
C ALA A 420 -11.01 2.40 -16.34
N GLY A 421 -11.17 1.08 -16.35
CA GLY A 421 -11.31 0.25 -15.14
C GLY A 421 -12.36 0.73 -14.14
N ASP A 422 -12.26 0.24 -12.91
CA ASP A 422 -13.07 0.72 -11.79
C ASP A 422 -12.32 1.85 -11.05
N PRO A 423 -12.87 3.08 -10.99
CA PRO A 423 -12.15 4.23 -10.44
C PRO A 423 -11.85 4.10 -8.94
N VAL A 424 -12.70 3.40 -8.18
CA VAL A 424 -12.47 3.16 -6.75
C VAL A 424 -11.32 2.19 -6.56
N THR A 425 -11.25 1.10 -7.32
CA THR A 425 -10.11 0.16 -7.31
C THR A 425 -8.81 0.88 -7.67
N ARG A 426 -8.84 1.75 -8.69
CA ARG A 426 -7.68 2.59 -9.02
C ARG A 426 -7.27 3.48 -7.85
N GLY A 427 -8.20 4.22 -7.28
CA GLY A 427 -7.91 5.15 -6.18
C GLY A 427 -7.39 4.45 -4.93
N VAL A 428 -7.98 3.31 -4.54
CA VAL A 428 -7.52 2.51 -3.40
C VAL A 428 -6.09 2.00 -3.62
N LEU A 429 -5.79 1.40 -4.77
CA LEU A 429 -4.48 0.81 -5.07
C LEU A 429 -3.39 1.85 -5.40
N ALA A 430 -3.79 3.07 -5.79
CA ALA A 430 -2.86 4.18 -5.97
C ALA A 430 -2.23 4.66 -4.65
N ASN A 431 -2.83 4.31 -3.50
CA ASN A 431 -2.33 4.63 -2.16
C ASN A 431 -1.42 3.53 -1.56
N CYS A 432 -0.92 2.62 -2.39
CA CYS A 432 -0.03 1.52 -1.98
C CYS A 432 1.26 1.52 -2.79
N VAL A 433 2.31 0.94 -2.22
CA VAL A 433 3.62 0.80 -2.88
C VAL A 433 3.50 -0.19 -4.04
N GLY A 434 3.90 0.21 -5.24
CA GLY A 434 4.00 -0.67 -6.42
C GLY A 434 5.42 -1.08 -6.80
N GLY A 435 6.41 -0.47 -6.15
CA GLY A 435 7.82 -0.75 -6.38
C GLY A 435 8.72 0.24 -5.63
N ALA A 436 9.97 -0.10 -5.33
CA ALA A 436 10.56 -1.42 -5.54
C ALA A 436 9.94 -2.48 -4.59
N PHE A 437 10.20 -3.75 -4.87
CA PHE A 437 9.74 -4.88 -4.05
C PHE A 437 10.92 -5.59 -3.38
N SER A 438 11.38 -5.01 -2.26
CA SER A 438 12.42 -5.60 -1.41
C SER A 438 12.14 -5.44 0.10
N PRO A 439 11.00 -5.92 0.63
CA PRO A 439 9.95 -6.65 -0.05
C PRO A 439 8.83 -5.75 -0.61
N GLY A 440 8.79 -4.47 -0.23
CA GLY A 440 7.62 -3.58 -0.42
C GLY A 440 6.90 -3.37 0.92
N ILE A 441 5.71 -2.75 0.91
CA ILE A 441 4.97 -2.44 2.16
C ILE A 441 3.70 -3.29 2.31
N GLU A 442 2.72 -3.13 1.42
CA GLU A 442 1.46 -3.89 1.50
C GLU A 442 1.51 -5.23 0.78
N MET A 443 2.16 -5.25 -0.39
CA MET A 443 2.29 -6.40 -1.28
C MET A 443 3.68 -6.36 -1.93
N THR A 444 4.10 -7.48 -2.51
CA THR A 444 5.41 -7.61 -3.18
C THR A 444 5.26 -7.97 -4.66
N TRP A 445 6.35 -8.43 -5.28
CA TRP A 445 6.45 -8.90 -6.66
C TRP A 445 5.41 -9.94 -7.08
N ILE A 446 4.73 -10.61 -6.13
CA ILE A 446 3.62 -11.53 -6.43
C ILE A 446 2.49 -10.82 -7.20
N SER A 447 2.37 -9.49 -7.05
CA SER A 447 1.46 -8.64 -7.84
C SER A 447 1.75 -8.64 -9.34
N ARG A 448 2.96 -9.04 -9.76
CA ARG A 448 3.38 -9.11 -11.17
C ARG A 448 3.06 -10.45 -11.82
N ASN A 449 2.59 -11.44 -11.05
CA ASN A 449 2.31 -12.78 -11.52
C ASN A 449 0.88 -12.85 -12.11
N PRO A 450 0.70 -13.02 -13.43
CA PRO A 450 -0.63 -13.06 -14.02
C PRO A 450 -1.47 -14.26 -13.56
N ALA A 451 -0.85 -15.33 -13.06
CA ALA A 451 -1.53 -16.55 -12.66
C ALA A 451 -2.40 -16.39 -11.40
N ILE A 452 -2.16 -15.35 -10.59
CA ILE A 452 -2.95 -15.10 -9.37
C ILE A 452 -4.26 -14.36 -9.67
N TYR A 453 -4.51 -13.96 -10.92
CA TYR A 453 -5.66 -13.13 -11.29
C TYR A 453 -6.63 -13.87 -12.22
N ASP A 454 -7.94 -13.66 -12.03
CA ASP A 454 -9.01 -14.16 -12.92
C ASP A 454 -9.72 -13.06 -13.74
N GLY A 455 -9.33 -11.80 -13.51
CA GLY A 455 -9.77 -10.61 -14.25
C GLY A 455 -8.91 -9.39 -13.88
N PRO A 456 -9.21 -8.20 -14.43
CA PRO A 456 -8.47 -6.98 -14.10
C PRO A 456 -8.53 -6.72 -12.60
N PHE A 457 -7.36 -6.74 -11.94
CA PHE A 457 -7.22 -6.51 -10.49
C PHE A 457 -7.97 -7.52 -9.59
N ARG A 458 -8.52 -8.61 -10.14
CA ARG A 458 -9.30 -9.61 -9.39
C ARG A 458 -8.41 -10.79 -9.00
N ILE A 459 -8.05 -10.90 -7.72
CA ILE A 459 -7.27 -12.03 -7.22
C ILE A 459 -8.17 -13.26 -7.22
N LYS A 460 -7.70 -14.32 -7.89
CA LYS A 460 -8.39 -15.59 -8.05
C LYS A 460 -8.40 -16.33 -6.71
N ALA A 461 -9.49 -16.23 -5.97
CA ALA A 461 -9.65 -16.94 -4.71
C ALA A 461 -9.77 -18.46 -4.93
N ARG A 462 -9.17 -19.24 -4.02
CA ARG A 462 -9.40 -20.68 -3.96
C ARG A 462 -10.83 -20.98 -3.49
N PRO A 463 -11.61 -21.79 -4.21
CA PRO A 463 -12.94 -22.18 -3.76
C PRO A 463 -12.87 -23.15 -2.56
N ASP A 464 -13.92 -23.17 -1.74
CA ASP A 464 -14.17 -24.19 -0.71
C ASP A 464 -13.03 -24.46 0.29
N VAL A 465 -12.41 -23.40 0.82
CA VAL A 465 -11.34 -23.51 1.83
C VAL A 465 -11.91 -23.97 3.18
N SER A 466 -11.87 -25.28 3.46
CA SER A 466 -12.34 -25.88 4.72
C SER A 466 -11.26 -26.02 5.81
N GLY A 467 -10.04 -25.57 5.52
CA GLY A 467 -8.88 -25.71 6.41
C GLY A 467 -8.38 -27.15 6.58
N PRO A 468 -7.19 -27.34 7.19
CA PRO A 468 -6.22 -26.28 7.46
C PRO A 468 -5.58 -25.77 6.16
N LEU A 469 -5.18 -24.49 6.14
CA LEU A 469 -4.58 -23.86 4.96
C LEU A 469 -3.32 -24.60 4.48
N SER A 470 -3.09 -24.57 3.17
CA SER A 470 -1.95 -25.22 2.54
C SER A 470 -0.64 -24.51 2.86
N LEU A 471 0.43 -25.31 2.95
CA LEU A 471 1.82 -24.86 3.09
C LEU A 471 2.48 -24.58 1.73
N GLY A 472 1.74 -24.77 0.63
CA GLY A 472 2.27 -24.70 -0.73
C GLY A 472 1.89 -23.43 -1.48
N PHE A 473 2.24 -23.39 -2.76
CA PHE A 473 1.77 -22.38 -3.69
C PHE A 473 1.23 -23.08 -4.94
N ASP A 474 -0.07 -22.92 -5.18
CA ASP A 474 -0.73 -23.40 -6.39
C ASP A 474 -1.75 -22.35 -6.87
N PRO A 475 -1.29 -21.36 -7.67
CA PRO A 475 -2.16 -20.31 -8.19
C PRO A 475 -3.16 -20.85 -9.23
N ALA A 476 -2.93 -22.04 -9.80
CA ALA A 476 -3.89 -22.65 -10.73
C ALA A 476 -5.17 -23.06 -10.00
N ALA A 477 -5.07 -23.53 -8.76
CA ALA A 477 -6.21 -23.78 -7.87
C ALA A 477 -6.79 -22.51 -7.23
N GLY A 478 -6.11 -21.36 -7.36
CA GLY A 478 -6.46 -20.11 -6.71
C GLY A 478 -5.72 -19.90 -5.38
N MET A 479 -5.72 -18.65 -4.95
CA MET A 479 -5.04 -18.13 -3.77
C MET A 479 -5.84 -18.42 -2.50
N GLU A 480 -5.18 -18.89 -1.45
CA GLU A 480 -5.75 -19.04 -0.11
C GLU A 480 -5.56 -17.77 0.72
N PRO A 481 -6.35 -17.58 1.80
CA PRO A 481 -6.08 -16.57 2.82
C PRO A 481 -4.60 -16.54 3.24
N GLY A 482 -4.01 -15.35 3.34
CA GLY A 482 -2.62 -15.16 3.70
C GLY A 482 -1.60 -15.37 2.57
N ASP A 483 -2.01 -15.84 1.38
CA ASP A 483 -1.07 -16.13 0.29
C ASP A 483 -0.47 -14.87 -0.34
N VAL A 484 -1.11 -13.70 -0.20
CA VAL A 484 -0.62 -12.46 -0.80
C VAL A 484 0.46 -11.79 0.05
N SER A 485 0.29 -11.76 1.37
CA SER A 485 1.17 -11.04 2.30
C SER A 485 2.28 -11.91 2.91
N ARG A 486 2.26 -13.23 2.72
CA ARG A 486 3.26 -14.17 3.30
C ARG A 486 4.72 -13.89 2.92
N TYR A 487 4.95 -13.17 1.83
CA TYR A 487 6.27 -12.80 1.35
C TYR A 487 6.88 -11.64 2.13
N MET A 488 6.05 -10.82 2.77
CA MET A 488 6.48 -9.61 3.47
C MET A 488 7.34 -9.98 4.69
N ALA A 489 8.02 -8.98 5.25
CA ALA A 489 8.79 -9.12 6.47
C ALA A 489 7.96 -9.62 7.64
N VAL A 490 8.60 -10.43 8.49
CA VAL A 490 8.04 -10.85 9.77
C VAL A 490 9.05 -10.57 10.90
N PRO A 491 8.70 -9.69 11.87
CA PRO A 491 7.52 -8.82 11.85
C PRO A 491 7.67 -7.65 10.85
N TRP A 492 6.57 -7.07 10.37
CA TRP A 492 6.60 -5.96 9.40
C TRP A 492 7.36 -4.72 9.90
N GLN A 493 7.41 -4.49 11.22
CA GLN A 493 8.10 -3.34 11.82
C GLN A 493 9.60 -3.34 11.56
N ALA A 494 10.24 -4.51 11.40
CA ALA A 494 11.67 -4.59 11.11
C ALA A 494 11.99 -3.95 9.75
N ASP A 495 11.28 -4.38 8.71
CA ASP A 495 11.36 -3.76 7.38
C ASP A 495 10.96 -2.28 7.40
N PHE A 496 9.92 -1.92 8.14
CA PHE A 496 9.48 -0.52 8.22
C PHE A 496 10.52 0.41 8.87
N ASN A 497 11.31 -0.11 9.83
CA ASN A 497 12.42 0.62 10.43
C ASN A 497 13.55 0.85 9.43
N GLU A 498 14.01 -0.22 8.79
CA GLU A 498 15.14 -0.23 7.84
C GLU A 498 14.79 0.37 6.46
N CYS A 499 13.50 0.51 6.12
CA CYS A 499 13.00 1.17 4.91
C CYS A 499 13.31 2.68 4.94
N SER A 500 14.57 3.03 4.70
CA SER A 500 15.06 4.40 4.73
C SER A 500 15.95 4.66 3.51
N SER A 501 17.25 4.76 3.73
CA SER A 501 18.25 5.03 2.71
C SER A 501 19.14 3.81 2.43
N GLN A 502 19.46 3.59 1.16
CA GLN A 502 20.27 2.48 0.70
C GLN A 502 21.60 2.97 0.13
N PRO A 503 22.74 2.71 0.80
CA PRO A 503 24.05 2.98 0.22
C PRO A 503 24.32 2.01 -0.93
N ILE A 504 24.67 2.53 -2.11
CA ILE A 504 25.01 1.73 -3.29
C ILE A 504 26.15 2.38 -4.07
N GLU A 505 27.30 1.71 -4.14
CA GLU A 505 28.46 2.17 -4.95
C GLU A 505 28.82 3.66 -4.73
N GLY A 506 28.81 4.13 -3.48
CA GLY A 506 29.12 5.52 -3.13
C GLY A 506 27.95 6.51 -3.32
N ARG A 507 26.75 6.01 -3.59
CA ARG A 507 25.48 6.76 -3.65
C ARG A 507 24.57 6.39 -2.49
N ILE A 508 23.56 7.22 -2.25
CA ILE A 508 22.48 6.95 -1.30
C ILE A 508 21.17 7.06 -2.10
N LEU A 509 20.44 5.95 -2.16
CA LEU A 509 19.09 5.87 -2.74
C LEU A 509 18.04 5.83 -1.63
N TRP A 510 16.78 6.06 -1.97
CA TRP A 510 15.66 5.91 -1.03
C TRP A 510 14.75 4.75 -1.44
N TRP A 511 14.15 4.10 -0.45
CA TRP A 511 13.15 3.04 -0.66
C TRP A 511 11.76 3.63 -0.94
N TRP A 512 10.93 3.83 0.09
CA TRP A 512 9.53 4.28 -0.06
C TRP A 512 9.19 5.54 0.77
N PRO A 513 9.79 6.72 0.51
CA PRO A 513 9.54 7.94 1.29
C PRO A 513 8.06 8.34 1.40
N ALA A 514 7.28 8.08 0.35
CA ALA A 514 5.86 8.40 0.29
C ALA A 514 4.98 7.53 1.22
N GLN A 515 5.45 6.34 1.60
CA GLN A 515 4.74 5.44 2.51
C GLN A 515 5.31 5.50 3.93
N ARG A 516 6.65 5.61 4.01
CA ARG A 516 7.47 5.70 5.23
C ARG A 516 8.39 6.92 5.04
N PRO A 517 8.02 8.10 5.58
CA PRO A 517 8.83 9.31 5.43
C PRO A 517 10.26 9.14 5.95
N GLU A 518 11.23 9.76 5.30
CA GLU A 518 12.61 9.83 5.79
C GLU A 518 12.83 11.15 6.55
N PHE A 519 12.37 12.23 5.93
CA PHE A 519 12.42 13.59 6.45
C PHE A 519 11.04 14.22 6.36
N VAL A 520 10.69 15.06 7.33
CA VAL A 520 9.41 15.77 7.40
C VAL A 520 9.62 17.22 7.79
N TYR A 521 8.70 18.09 7.40
CA TYR A 521 8.70 19.48 7.85
C TYR A 521 7.93 19.61 9.16
N LEU A 522 8.46 20.39 10.10
CA LEU A 522 7.71 20.77 11.29
C LEU A 522 6.68 21.86 10.96
N PRO A 523 5.54 21.91 11.68
CA PRO A 523 4.61 23.01 11.57
C PRO A 523 5.31 24.34 11.89
N PRO A 524 4.91 25.45 11.23
CA PRO A 524 5.48 26.77 11.52
C PRO A 524 5.20 27.18 12.98
N ASP A 525 6.10 27.97 13.58
CA ASP A 525 5.87 28.52 14.93
C ASP A 525 4.58 29.38 14.91
N PRO A 526 3.60 29.13 15.79
CA PRO A 526 2.39 29.95 15.91
C PRO A 526 2.67 31.46 16.08
N LYS A 527 3.86 31.85 16.56
CA LYS A 527 4.30 33.24 16.68
C LYS A 527 4.74 33.86 15.35
N THR A 528 5.31 33.08 14.43
CA THR A 528 5.74 33.57 13.10
C THR A 528 4.57 33.59 12.11
N LEU A 529 3.57 32.70 12.29
CA LEU A 529 2.29 32.70 11.55
C LEU A 529 1.54 34.05 11.61
N ARG A 530 1.74 34.85 12.66
CA ARG A 530 1.08 36.16 12.85
C ARG A 530 1.83 37.33 12.18
N ALA A 531 3.05 37.11 11.71
CA ALA A 531 3.96 38.18 11.27
C ALA A 531 4.21 38.23 9.76
N GLU A 532 3.97 37.13 9.04
CA GLU A 532 4.31 37.00 7.60
C GLU A 532 3.09 36.55 6.78
N PRO A 533 2.89 37.06 5.55
CA PRO A 533 1.75 36.71 4.69
C PRO A 533 1.83 35.28 4.10
N SER A 534 2.97 34.61 4.24
CA SER A 534 3.14 33.17 3.95
C SER A 534 3.89 32.55 5.13
N PRO A 535 3.39 31.48 5.77
CA PRO A 535 4.13 30.83 6.84
C PRO A 535 5.49 30.37 6.31
N ALA A 536 6.58 30.80 6.95
CA ALA A 536 7.88 30.22 6.68
C ALA A 536 7.86 28.75 7.14
N LEU A 537 8.25 27.83 6.26
CA LEU A 537 8.43 26.41 6.59
C LEU A 537 9.21 26.26 7.91
N GLY A 538 8.69 25.42 8.81
CA GLY A 538 9.49 24.91 9.91
C GLY A 538 10.70 24.14 9.34
N PRO A 539 11.72 23.85 10.17
CA PRO A 539 12.85 23.08 9.71
C PRO A 539 12.41 21.70 9.19
N GLN A 540 13.08 21.22 8.15
CA GLN A 540 13.00 19.82 7.73
C GLN A 540 13.90 19.00 8.66
N VAL A 541 13.34 17.93 9.22
CA VAL A 541 13.99 17.08 10.24
C VAL A 541 13.80 15.61 9.91
N SER A 542 14.63 14.72 10.45
CA SER A 542 14.39 13.28 10.32
C SER A 542 13.04 12.90 10.93
N TRP A 543 12.35 11.96 10.30
CA TRP A 543 11.07 11.45 10.82
C TRP A 543 11.28 10.52 12.03
N ILE A 544 12.32 9.69 11.96
CA ILE A 544 12.78 8.78 13.01
C ILE A 544 14.30 8.97 13.19
N GLY A 545 14.81 8.68 14.38
CA GLY A 545 16.25 8.63 14.63
C GLY A 545 16.90 10.01 14.59
N THR A 546 18.18 10.03 14.23
CA THR A 546 19.01 11.24 14.13
C THR A 546 19.35 11.57 12.67
N GLU A 547 19.69 12.83 12.41
CA GLU A 547 20.01 13.35 11.08
C GLU A 547 21.44 13.88 10.95
N TYR A 548 22.15 14.08 12.08
CA TYR A 548 23.44 14.78 12.11
C TYR A 548 24.65 13.85 11.91
N ASN A 549 24.50 12.55 12.08
CA ASN A 549 25.58 11.58 11.89
C ASN A 549 25.14 10.40 11.01
N GLN A 550 25.41 10.50 9.71
CA GLN A 550 25.09 9.46 8.70
C GLN A 550 25.75 8.09 8.94
N LYS A 551 26.64 7.99 9.93
CA LYS A 551 27.32 6.73 10.32
C LYS A 551 26.79 6.15 11.62
N ALA A 552 25.85 6.82 12.29
CA ALA A 552 25.23 6.28 13.49
C ALA A 552 24.20 5.21 13.11
N ASP A 553 24.06 4.20 13.98
CA ASP A 553 23.09 3.12 13.78
C ASP A 553 21.63 3.62 13.82
N ASP A 554 21.41 4.78 14.46
CA ASP A 554 20.13 5.48 14.52
C ASP A 554 19.96 6.60 13.47
N TYR A 555 20.82 6.67 12.44
CA TYR A 555 20.61 7.62 11.36
C TYR A 555 19.30 7.32 10.64
N ILE A 556 18.34 8.24 10.65
CA ILE A 556 17.01 8.18 9.99
C ILE A 556 16.17 6.92 10.29
N GLN A 557 16.50 6.17 11.34
CA GLN A 557 15.85 4.94 11.78
C GLN A 557 16.07 4.73 13.29
N PHE A 558 15.39 3.78 13.92
CA PHE A 558 15.77 3.32 15.26
C PHE A 558 16.99 2.42 15.19
N ALA A 559 17.90 2.52 16.17
CA ALA A 559 19.07 1.64 16.24
C ALA A 559 18.72 0.16 16.50
N ASP A 560 17.57 -0.10 17.13
CA ASP A 560 17.04 -1.45 17.37
C ASP A 560 15.65 -1.57 16.74
N ASP A 561 15.46 -2.55 15.86
CA ASP A 561 14.16 -2.81 15.22
C ASP A 561 13.05 -3.13 16.23
N LEU A 562 13.42 -3.64 17.41
CA LEU A 562 12.47 -3.87 18.49
C LEU A 562 11.83 -2.57 19.00
N ASP A 563 12.48 -1.42 18.81
CA ASP A 563 11.87 -0.13 19.13
C ASP A 563 10.78 0.25 18.13
N MET A 564 10.93 -0.09 16.84
CA MET A 564 9.83 0.07 15.88
C MET A 564 8.63 -0.81 16.26
N VAL A 565 8.86 -2.04 16.75
CA VAL A 565 7.77 -2.90 17.27
C VAL A 565 6.97 -2.22 18.40
N LYS A 566 7.62 -1.41 19.24
CA LYS A 566 7.02 -0.80 20.44
C LYS A 566 6.51 0.63 20.23
N LEU A 567 7.06 1.36 19.26
CA LEU A 567 6.90 2.81 19.13
C LEU A 567 6.30 3.25 17.80
N TRP A 568 6.05 2.33 16.86
CA TRP A 568 5.47 2.67 15.55
C TRP A 568 4.23 3.54 15.71
N ASP A 569 3.33 3.18 16.62
CA ASP A 569 2.06 3.86 16.83
C ASP A 569 2.23 5.30 17.33
N GLN A 570 3.41 5.71 17.79
CA GLN A 570 3.67 7.04 18.33
C GLN A 570 4.25 8.03 17.30
N LEU A 571 4.55 7.56 16.09
CA LEU A 571 5.11 8.39 15.02
C LEU A 571 4.08 9.39 14.46
N GLY A 572 4.56 10.51 13.90
CA GLY A 572 3.71 11.54 13.31
C GLY A 572 3.33 11.25 11.86
N PHE A 573 2.22 11.84 11.41
CA PHE A 573 1.73 11.76 10.04
C PHE A 573 2.11 13.03 9.26
N VAL A 574 2.40 12.90 7.98
CA VAL A 574 2.57 14.02 7.05
C VAL A 574 1.20 14.41 6.51
N PHE A 575 0.81 15.65 6.77
CA PHE A 575 -0.52 16.17 6.46
C PHE A 575 -0.44 17.52 5.75
N ASN A 576 -1.29 17.72 4.75
CA ASN A 576 -1.39 19.00 4.04
C ASN A 576 -2.24 19.99 4.84
N ILE A 577 -1.61 21.03 5.39
CA ILE A 577 -2.31 22.17 6.03
C ILE A 577 -2.51 23.34 5.07
N GLY A 578 -2.03 23.22 3.82
CA GLY A 578 -2.22 24.17 2.74
C GLY A 578 -3.48 23.89 1.91
N SER A 579 -3.53 24.52 0.73
CA SER A 579 -4.60 24.26 -0.24
C SER A 579 -4.25 23.07 -1.14
N ALA A 580 -5.16 22.66 -2.02
CA ALA A 580 -4.87 21.64 -3.03
C ALA A 580 -3.87 22.17 -4.10
N ASP A 581 -3.98 23.44 -4.48
CA ASP A 581 -3.15 24.07 -5.52
C ASP A 581 -1.79 24.56 -4.99
N ASP A 582 -1.72 24.84 -3.69
CA ASP A 582 -0.51 25.24 -2.96
C ASP A 582 -0.38 24.37 -1.71
N PRO A 583 0.08 23.11 -1.86
CA PRO A 583 0.15 22.17 -0.76
C PRO A 583 1.30 22.52 0.18
N TYR A 584 1.02 22.37 1.47
CA TYR A 584 1.96 22.64 2.54
C TYR A 584 1.93 21.47 3.53
N PHE A 585 2.86 20.54 3.36
CA PHE A 585 2.89 19.29 4.13
C PHE A 585 3.77 19.43 5.37
N VAL A 586 3.23 19.06 6.53
CA VAL A 586 3.94 19.08 7.83
C VAL A 586 3.64 17.83 8.65
N GLU A 587 4.50 17.53 9.62
CA GLU A 587 4.25 16.47 10.58
C GLU A 587 3.20 16.90 11.62
N VAL A 588 2.16 16.08 11.78
CA VAL A 588 1.08 16.24 12.75
C VAL A 588 0.91 14.95 13.56
N ALA A 589 0.11 15.01 14.64
CA ALA A 589 -0.24 13.85 15.46
C ALA A 589 0.95 13.01 15.97
N ARG A 590 2.16 13.58 16.11
CA ARG A 590 3.30 12.89 16.73
C ARG A 590 3.12 12.77 18.24
N ARG A 591 3.44 11.61 18.82
CA ARG A 591 3.47 11.37 20.27
C ARG A 591 4.86 11.04 20.79
N LEU A 592 5.71 10.46 19.94
CA LEU A 592 7.09 10.12 20.28
C LEU A 592 7.92 11.40 20.44
N PRO A 593 8.55 11.66 21.61
CA PRO A 593 9.47 12.77 21.77
C PRO A 593 10.61 12.70 20.74
N ARG A 594 11.10 13.87 20.31
CA ARG A 594 12.28 13.94 19.43
C ARG A 594 13.56 13.76 20.25
N THR A 595 14.59 13.18 19.62
CA THR A 595 15.87 12.91 20.26
C THR A 595 16.53 14.22 20.72
N PRO A 596 17.02 14.31 21.97
CA PRO A 596 17.67 15.51 22.47
C PRO A 596 18.83 15.97 21.58
N GLY A 597 18.86 17.25 21.23
CA GLY A 597 19.88 17.85 20.35
C GLY A 597 19.66 17.67 18.84
N SER A 598 18.60 16.98 18.40
CA SER A 598 18.16 17.01 16.99
C SER A 598 17.61 18.39 16.62
N GLN A 599 17.54 18.73 15.32
CA GLN A 599 16.99 20.03 14.88
C GLN A 599 15.51 20.21 15.26
N GLY A 600 14.81 19.11 15.53
CA GLY A 600 13.44 19.13 16.04
C GLY A 600 13.32 18.99 17.56
N ASP A 601 14.43 18.95 18.31
CA ASP A 601 14.41 18.98 19.76
C ASP A 601 14.06 20.38 20.25
N THR A 602 12.78 20.59 20.53
CA THR A 602 12.28 21.84 21.07
C THR A 602 12.21 21.82 22.60
N ALA A 603 13.06 21.06 23.30
CA ALA A 603 13.14 21.06 24.77
C ALA A 603 13.29 22.50 25.31
N GLY A 604 12.15 23.09 25.65
CA GLY A 604 11.97 24.54 25.88
C GLY A 604 10.59 25.07 25.49
N ILE A 605 9.83 24.37 24.64
CA ILE A 605 8.44 24.70 24.29
C ILE A 605 7.54 23.61 24.90
N GLY A 606 6.85 23.95 26.00
CA GLY A 606 6.12 23.00 26.85
C GLY A 606 4.91 22.33 26.21
N GLU A 607 4.60 21.14 26.75
CA GLU A 607 3.44 20.24 26.50
C GLU A 607 3.10 19.88 25.04
N PRO A 608 2.77 18.61 24.75
CA PRO A 608 2.34 18.19 23.41
C PRO A 608 1.11 18.98 22.95
N ALA A 609 1.22 19.52 21.73
CA ALA A 609 0.20 20.18 20.90
C ALA A 609 -1.16 20.47 21.56
N ARG A 610 -1.40 21.74 21.92
CA ARG A 610 -2.76 22.28 21.94
C ARG A 610 -3.27 22.39 20.49
N PRO A 611 -4.53 22.05 20.22
CA PRO A 611 -5.10 22.14 18.88
C PRO A 611 -5.09 23.60 18.40
N LEU A 612 -4.71 23.80 17.13
CA LEU A 612 -4.95 25.05 16.40
C LEU A 612 -6.46 25.14 16.10
N VAL A 613 -7.29 25.34 17.12
CA VAL A 613 -8.68 25.76 16.92
C VAL A 613 -8.65 27.26 16.65
N ALA A 614 -8.92 27.64 15.41
CA ALA A 614 -9.39 28.99 15.12
C ALA A 614 -10.86 29.07 15.56
N ASP A 615 -11.10 29.61 16.76
CA ASP A 615 -12.35 30.30 17.04
C ASP A 615 -12.42 31.52 16.11
N VAL A 616 -13.41 31.56 15.22
CA VAL A 616 -13.86 32.79 14.57
C VAL A 616 -15.40 32.76 14.54
N PRO A 617 -16.07 33.86 14.93
CA PRO A 617 -17.46 33.89 15.40
C PRO A 617 -18.55 33.78 14.32
#